data_AF-A0A8X7TIJ2-F1
#
_entry.id   AF-A0A8X7TIJ2-F1
#
_cell.length_a   1.000
_cell.length_b   1.000
_cell.length_c   1.000
_cell.angle_alpha   90.00
_cell.angle_beta   90.00
_cell.angle_gamma   90.00
#
_symmetry.space_group_name_H-M   'P 1'
#
loop_
_entity.id
_entity.type
_entity.pdbx_description
1 polymer ?
#
loop_
_entity_poly.entity_id
_entity_poly.type
_entity_poly.pdbx_seq_one_letter_code
_entity_poly.pdbx_strand_id
1 'polypeptide(L)' 'MESLVTELATELKLATFFLKNSITLKKLVLRLKQSSTGEKHNPGVLEQLIDSPRRSGLCHLEVIPVPVISNALV' A
#
# COMPACT_ATOMS: atom_id res chain seq x y z
N MET A 1 9.78 -7.09 -21.73
CA MET A 1 10.39 -6.69 -20.45
C MET A 1 9.40 -7.06 -19.37
N GLU A 2 9.56 -8.24 -18.77
CA GLU A 2 8.73 -8.63 -17.63
C GLU A 2 9.17 -7.76 -16.44
N SER A 3 8.31 -6.84 -16.04
CA SER A 3 8.52 -6.06 -14.83
C SER A 3 8.57 -7.04 -13.67
N LEU A 4 9.72 -7.14 -12.99
CA LEU A 4 9.85 -7.77 -11.68
C LEU A 4 8.82 -7.11 -10.75
N VAL A 5 7.65 -7.71 -10.64
CA VAL A 5 6.64 -7.32 -9.68
C VAL A 5 7.12 -7.88 -8.35
N THR A 6 8.00 -7.13 -7.67
CA THR A 6 8.29 -7.38 -6.26
C THR A 6 6.98 -7.36 -5.48
N GLU A 7 6.83 -8.14 -4.39
CA GLU A 7 5.59 -8.23 -3.62
C GLU A 7 5.00 -6.86 -3.23
N LEU A 8 5.86 -5.86 -2.99
CA LEU A 8 5.49 -4.47 -2.74
C LEU A 8 4.78 -3.80 -3.92
N ALA A 9 5.22 -4.07 -5.15
CA ALA A 9 4.53 -3.63 -6.35
C ALA A 9 3.16 -4.30 -6.50
N THR A 10 2.99 -5.52 -5.95
CA THR A 10 1.71 -6.23 -5.94
C THR A 10 0.71 -5.58 -5.00
N GLU A 11 1.11 -5.24 -3.77
CA GLU A 11 0.23 -4.60 -2.77
C GLU A 11 -0.30 -3.24 -3.25
N LEU A 12 0.57 -2.42 -3.82
CA LEU A 12 0.22 -1.09 -4.31
C LEU A 12 -0.65 -1.16 -5.58
N LYS A 13 -0.40 -2.13 -6.46
CA LYS A 13 -1.28 -2.42 -7.60
C LYS A 13 -2.67 -2.85 -7.16
N LEU A 14 -2.77 -3.71 -6.15
CA LEU A 14 -4.06 -4.14 -5.60
C LEU A 14 -4.81 -2.98 -4.97
N ALA A 15 -4.13 -2.15 -4.19
CA ALA A 15 -4.72 -0.95 -3.61
C ALA A 15 -5.29 -0.01 -4.68
N THR A 16 -4.48 0.26 -5.72
CA THR A 16 -4.88 1.07 -6.87
C THR A 16 -6.08 0.46 -7.58
N PHE A 17 -6.10 -0.86 -7.75
CA PHE A 17 -7.21 -1.57 -8.38
C PHE A 17 -8.52 -1.37 -7.60
N PHE A 18 -8.51 -1.52 -6.27
CA PHE A 18 -9.69 -1.31 -5.45
C PHE A 18 -10.19 0.13 -5.49
N LEU A 19 -9.29 1.11 -5.37
CA LEU A 19 -9.64 2.54 -5.43
C LEU A 19 -10.28 2.93 -6.77
N LYS A 20 -9.79 2.37 -7.88
CA LYS A 20 -10.28 2.67 -9.23
C LYS A 20 -11.56 1.94 -9.62
N ASN A 21 -11.85 0.77 -9.05
CA ASN A 21 -12.93 -0.08 -9.54
C ASN A 21 -14.12 -0.19 -8.58
N SER A 22 -13.90 -0.05 -7.28
CA SER A 22 -14.97 -0.28 -6.32
C SER A 22 -15.81 0.99 -6.07
N ILE A 23 -17.09 0.91 -6.46
CA ILE A 23 -18.08 1.98 -6.25
C ILE A 23 -18.60 2.03 -4.80
N THR A 24 -18.48 0.93 -4.05
CA THR A 24 -19.00 0.81 -2.68
C THR A 24 -17.90 0.86 -1.62
N LEU A 25 -16.64 0.97 -2.02
CA LEU A 25 -15.52 1.01 -1.07
C LEU A 25 -15.61 2.27 -0.21
N LYS A 26 -15.76 2.07 1.10
CA LYS A 26 -15.84 3.15 2.10
C LYS A 26 -14.51 3.42 2.77
N LYS A 27 -13.71 2.38 2.99
CA LYS A 27 -12.42 2.47 3.66
C LYS A 27 -11.46 1.42 3.10
N LEU A 28 -10.24 1.84 2.77
CA LEU A 28 -9.13 0.97 2.43
C LEU A 28 -8.00 1.23 3.43
N VAL A 29 -7.54 0.19 4.12
CA VAL A 29 -6.43 0.25 5.07
C VAL A 29 -5.27 -0.55 4.52
N LEU A 30 -4.12 0.09 4.32
CA LEU A 30 -2.89 -0.56 3.92
C LEU A 30 -1.97 -0.69 5.12
N ARG A 31 -1.57 -1.93 5.41
CA ARG A 31 -0.64 -2.26 6.48
C ARG A 31 0.67 -2.68 5.84
N LEU A 32 1.58 -1.73 5.72
CA LEU A 32 2.84 -1.97 5.03
C LEU A 32 3.92 -2.33 6.06
N LYS A 33 4.60 -3.45 5.87
CA LYS A 33 5.75 -3.81 6.71
C LYS A 33 6.89 -2.85 6.42
N GLN A 34 7.38 -2.12 7.42
CA GLN A 34 8.67 -1.45 7.29
C GLN A 34 9.73 -2.52 6.95
N SER A 35 10.69 -2.25 6.07
CA SER A 35 11.73 -3.25 5.81
C SER A 35 12.67 -3.36 7.03
N SER A 36 13.25 -4.55 7.25
CA SER A 36 14.30 -4.75 8.26
C SER A 36 15.60 -4.00 7.92
N THR A 37 15.76 -3.56 6.67
CA THR A 37 16.90 -2.76 6.20
C THR A 37 16.72 -1.26 6.41
N GLY A 38 15.56 -0.82 6.93
CA GLY A 38 15.24 0.60 7.09
C GLY A 38 14.88 1.34 5.79
N GLU A 39 14.83 0.63 4.66
CA GLU A 39 14.25 1.14 3.43
C GLU A 39 12.74 1.37 3.65
N LYS A 40 12.39 2.63 3.88
CA LYS A 40 11.01 3.08 3.81
C LYS A 40 10.48 2.74 2.42
N HIS A 41 9.22 2.29 2.33
CA HIS A 41 8.51 2.20 1.04
C HIS A 41 8.81 3.45 0.22
N ASN A 42 9.11 3.28 -1.08
CA ASN A 42 9.42 4.40 -1.97
C ASN A 42 8.35 5.48 -1.79
N PRO A 43 8.70 6.65 -1.22
CA PRO A 43 7.72 7.67 -0.83
C PRO A 43 6.83 8.07 -1.99
N GLY A 44 7.42 8.20 -3.19
CA GLY A 44 6.71 8.58 -4.40
C GLY A 44 5.62 7.59 -4.84
N VAL A 45 5.72 6.29 -4.51
CA VAL A 45 4.66 5.32 -4.87
C VAL A 45 3.48 5.42 -3.89
N LEU A 46 3.75 5.76 -2.62
CA LEU A 46 2.69 5.99 -1.64
C LEU A 46 1.94 7.30 -1.92
N GLU A 47 2.67 8.36 -2.29
CA GLU A 47 2.10 9.63 -2.74
C GLU A 47 1.19 9.41 -3.97
N GLN A 48 1.66 8.65 -4.97
CA GLN A 48 0.84 8.29 -6.14
C GLN A 48 -0.45 7.56 -5.77
N LEU A 49 -0.46 6.77 -4.70
CA LEU A 49 -1.65 6.07 -4.24
C LEU A 49 -2.63 7.02 -3.54
N ILE A 50 -2.12 7.94 -2.71
CA ILE A 50 -2.92 8.98 -2.03
C ILE A 50 -3.64 9.86 -3.06
N ASP A 51 -2.92 10.23 -4.11
CA ASP A 51 -3.40 11.08 -5.21
C ASP A 51 -4.23 10.31 -6.25
N SER A 52 -4.28 8.97 -6.15
CA SER A 52 -4.99 8.17 -7.14
C SER A 52 -6.50 8.47 -7.13
N PRO A 53 -7.12 8.60 -8.32
CA PRO A 53 -8.54 8.89 -8.42
C PRO A 53 -9.37 7.75 -7.85
N ARG A 54 -10.31 8.09 -6.97
CA ARG A 54 -11.19 7.14 -6.28
C ARG A 54 -12.51 7.09 -7.00
N ARG A 55 -12.97 5.87 -7.33
CA ARG A 55 -14.29 5.67 -7.94
C ARG A 55 -15.43 5.86 -6.95
N SER A 56 -15.18 5.56 -5.69
CA SER A 56 -16.02 5.98 -4.57
C SER A 56 -15.45 7.28 -3.99
N GLY A 57 -16.16 8.40 -4.18
CA GLY A 57 -15.79 9.70 -3.62
C GLY A 57 -15.78 9.75 -2.09
N LEU A 58 -16.39 8.75 -1.44
CA LEU A 58 -16.43 8.61 0.03
C LEU A 58 -15.34 7.68 0.58
N CYS A 59 -14.50 7.09 -0.28
CA CYS A 59 -13.49 6.14 0.16
C CYS A 59 -12.38 6.84 0.94
N HIS A 60 -12.25 6.47 2.21
CA HIS A 60 -11.12 6.85 3.05
C HIS A 60 -9.93 5.90 2.84
N LEU A 61 -8.73 6.44 2.65
CA LEU A 61 -7.49 5.67 2.54
C LEU A 61 -6.65 5.91 3.79
N GLU A 62 -6.25 4.85 4.47
CA GLU A 62 -5.41 4.90 5.65
C GLU A 62 -4.18 4.00 5.45
N VAL A 63 -3.00 4.51 5.78
CA VAL A 63 -1.73 3.77 5.66
C VAL A 63 -1.14 3.63 7.04
N ILE A 64 -0.98 2.40 7.49
CA ILE A 64 -0.46 2.06 8.81
C ILE A 64 0.91 1.39 8.61
N PRO A 65 2.00 1.98 9.13
CA PRO A 65 3.28 1.29 9.17
C PRO A 65 3.20 0.14 10.19
N VAL A 66 3.52 -1.07 9.75
CA VAL A 66 3.68 -2.21 10.65
C VAL A 66 5.15 -2.28 11.06
N PRO A 67 5.47 -2.14 12.36
CA PRO A 67 6.84 -2.32 12.82
C PRO A 67 7.30 -3.75 12.54
N VAL A 68 8.52 -3.91 12.03
CA VAL A 68 9.15 -5.23 12.03
C VAL A 68 9.40 -5.58 13.48
N ILE A 69 8.58 -6.47 14.04
CA ILE A 69 8.93 -7.14 15.26
C ILE A 69 10.05 -8.10 14.86
N SER A 70 11.29 -7.69 15.11
CA SER A 70 12.40 -8.62 15.12
C SER A 70 12.12 -9.61 16.25
N ASN A 71 11.52 -10.74 15.91
CA ASN A 71 11.57 -11.94 16.75
C ASN A 71 13.02 -12.47 16.72
N ALA A 72 13.95 -11.68 17.24
CA ALA A 72 15.25 -12.13 17.68
C ALA A 72 15.10 -12.24 19.19
N LEU A 73 14.79 -13.44 19.67
CA LEU A 73 14.99 -13.98 21.03
C LEU A 73 14.07 -15.21 21.14
N VAL A 74 14.56 -16.38 20.72
CA VAL A 74 14.92 -17.54 21.58
C VAL A 74 15.87 -18.42 20.76
#